data_AF-A0AAU4ZN54-F1
#
_entry.id   AF-A0AAU4ZN54-F1
#
_cell.length_a   1.000
_cell.length_b   1.000
_cell.length_c   1.000
_cell.angle_alpha   90.00
_cell.angle_beta   90.00
_cell.angle_gamma   90.00
#
_symmetry.space_group_name_H-M   'P 1'
#
loop_
_entity.id
_entity.type
_entity.pdbx_description
1 polymer ?
#
loop_
_entity_poly.entity_id
_entity_poly.type
_entity_poly.pdbx_seq_one_letter_code
_entity_poly.pdbx_strand_id
1 'polypeptide(L)'
;MSRPARDRAHRREGPAALVSSARPGRTPEITACRHDQLTQKLRAVGLGVIADLGFVGLDDSNPEADPAVIIGYKAARNRPLARGQKLSNKVLAAVRAPVEHGFAHLKNWRVLGKVRTDRRGRPPWSGPCSSSRTAKSR
;
A
#
# COMPACT_ATOMS: atom_id res chain seq x y z
N MET A 1 20.10 -31.63 27.00
CA MET A 1 19.73 -30.25 26.65
C MET A 1 19.56 -30.15 25.14
N SER A 2 18.35 -30.40 24.62
CA SER A 2 18.07 -30.32 23.17
C SER A 2 17.42 -28.97 22.85
N ARG A 3 18.07 -28.18 22.01
CA ARG A 3 17.51 -26.93 21.47
C ARG A 3 16.41 -27.27 20.46
N PRO A 4 15.21 -26.67 20.53
CA PRO A 4 14.20 -26.91 19.50
C PRO A 4 14.63 -26.23 18.21
N ALA A 5 14.48 -26.96 17.10
CA ALA A 5 14.68 -26.46 15.75
C ALA A 5 13.75 -25.26 15.51
N ARG A 6 14.32 -24.12 15.11
CA ARG A 6 13.54 -22.99 14.62
C ARG A 6 12.86 -23.43 13.33
N ASP A 7 11.56 -23.60 13.42
CA ASP A 7 10.69 -23.78 12.28
C ASP A 7 10.89 -22.60 11.32
N ARG A 8 11.64 -22.82 10.24
CA ARG A 8 11.85 -21.84 9.18
C ARG A 8 10.57 -21.84 8.35
N ALA A 9 9.55 -21.15 8.87
CA ALA A 9 8.43 -20.73 8.06
C ALA A 9 9.02 -19.95 6.87
N HIS A 10 9.03 -20.57 5.69
CA HIS A 10 9.33 -19.89 4.44
C HIS A 10 8.33 -18.75 4.30
N ARG A 11 8.78 -17.54 4.60
CA ARG A 11 8.00 -16.32 4.56
C ARG A 11 7.64 -16.06 3.10
N ARG A 12 6.49 -16.57 2.67
CA ARG A 12 5.96 -16.30 1.33
C ARG A 12 5.55 -14.83 1.30
N GLU A 13 6.20 -14.06 0.45
CA GLU A 13 5.79 -12.68 0.14
C GLU A 13 4.58 -12.74 -0.79
N GLY A 14 3.56 -11.93 -0.50
CA GLY A 14 2.36 -11.83 -1.33
C GLY A 14 2.58 -10.91 -2.55
N PRO A 15 1.82 -11.09 -3.64
CA PRO A 15 1.87 -10.17 -4.78
C PRO A 15 1.33 -8.78 -4.39
N ALA A 16 1.91 -7.73 -4.96
CA ALA A 16 1.42 -6.36 -4.76
C ALA A 16 0.08 -6.14 -5.51
N ALA A 17 -0.93 -5.62 -4.81
CA ALA A 17 -2.26 -5.42 -5.38
C ALA A 17 -2.41 -4.10 -6.15
N LEU A 18 -1.66 -3.06 -5.79
CA LEU A 18 -1.77 -1.73 -6.41
C LEU A 18 -0.46 -0.95 -6.30
N VAL A 19 -0.12 -0.18 -7.34
CA VAL A 19 1.01 0.77 -7.34
C VAL A 19 0.49 2.12 -7.88
N SER A 20 0.68 3.19 -7.11
CA SER A 20 0.28 4.55 -7.52
C SER A 20 1.31 5.19 -8.47
N SER A 21 0.90 6.27 -9.15
CA SER A 21 1.77 7.05 -10.01
C SER A 21 2.93 7.71 -9.25
N ALA A 22 3.98 8.08 -9.98
CA ALA A 22 5.11 8.79 -9.40
C ALA A 22 4.72 10.19 -8.90
N ARG A 23 5.03 10.49 -7.64
CA ARG A 23 4.80 11.80 -7.02
C ARG A 23 6.13 12.43 -6.57
N PRO A 24 6.20 13.77 -6.46
CA PRO A 24 7.35 14.44 -5.86
C PRO A 24 7.69 13.87 -4.48
N GLY A 25 8.98 13.71 -4.18
CA GLY A 25 9.44 13.10 -2.92
C GLY A 25 9.05 13.85 -1.65
N ARG A 26 8.57 15.10 -1.77
CA ARG A 26 8.08 15.91 -0.65
C ARG A 26 6.64 15.63 -0.25
N THR A 27 5.88 14.88 -1.04
CA THR A 27 4.46 14.60 -0.75
C THR A 27 4.37 13.46 0.27
N PRO A 28 3.82 13.69 1.49
CA PRO A 28 3.60 12.62 2.44
C PRO A 28 2.66 11.55 1.86
N GLU A 29 2.90 10.29 2.18
CA GLU A 29 2.11 9.17 1.63
C GLU A 29 0.61 9.29 1.98
N ILE A 30 0.28 9.70 3.21
CA ILE A 30 -1.12 9.95 3.61
C ILE A 30 -1.81 11.00 2.72
N THR A 31 -1.08 12.03 2.29
CA THR A 31 -1.61 13.06 1.37
C THR A 31 -1.85 12.47 -0.01
N ALA A 32 -0.97 11.59 -0.48
CA ALA A 32 -1.17 10.86 -1.73
C ALA A 32 -2.40 9.95 -1.66
N CYS A 33 -2.57 9.19 -0.57
CA CYS A 33 -3.72 8.32 -0.36
C CYS A 33 -5.05 9.08 -0.30
N ARG A 34 -5.07 10.27 0.34
CA ARG A 34 -6.24 11.16 0.35
C ARG A 34 -6.59 11.65 -1.04
N HIS A 35 -5.59 12.11 -1.80
CA HIS A 35 -5.78 12.54 -3.18
C HIS A 35 -6.32 11.39 -4.06
N ASP A 36 -5.83 10.17 -3.86
CA ASP A 36 -6.27 8.99 -4.61
C ASP A 36 -7.56 8.37 -4.10
N GLN A 37 -8.19 8.96 -3.08
CA GLN A 37 -9.42 8.48 -2.46
C GLN A 37 -9.32 6.99 -2.07
N LEU A 38 -8.17 6.60 -1.50
CA LEU A 38 -7.84 5.20 -1.25
C LEU A 38 -8.90 4.50 -0.39
N THR A 39 -9.38 5.14 0.68
CA THR A 39 -10.41 4.58 1.57
C THR A 39 -11.73 4.33 0.84
N GLN A 40 -12.14 5.22 -0.06
CA GLN A 40 -13.35 5.03 -0.87
C GLN A 40 -13.21 3.85 -1.82
N LYS A 41 -12.06 3.72 -2.48
CA LYS A 41 -11.77 2.60 -3.38
C LYS A 41 -11.78 1.27 -2.63
N LEU A 42 -11.13 1.23 -1.45
CA LEU A 42 -11.11 0.05 -0.59
C LEU A 42 -12.52 -0.38 -0.15
N ARG A 43 -13.36 0.59 0.26
CA ARG A 43 -14.76 0.33 0.61
C ARG A 43 -15.57 -0.18 -0.58
N ALA A 44 -15.38 0.42 -1.76
CA ALA A 44 -16.09 0.01 -2.97
C ALA A 44 -15.80 -1.45 -3.37
N VAL A 45 -14.61 -1.97 -3.04
CA VAL A 45 -14.23 -3.38 -3.29
C VAL A 45 -14.39 -4.28 -2.05
N GLY A 46 -14.90 -3.75 -0.94
CA GLY A 46 -15.07 -4.50 0.32
C GLY A 46 -13.77 -4.97 0.97
N LEU A 47 -12.65 -4.28 0.75
CA LEU A 47 -11.35 -4.64 1.32
C LEU A 47 -11.00 -3.76 2.52
N GLY A 48 -10.57 -4.41 3.60
CA GLY A 48 -9.88 -3.76 4.73
C GLY A 48 -8.37 -3.84 4.57
N VAL A 49 -7.64 -2.80 4.97
CA VAL A 49 -6.18 -2.77 4.96
C VAL A 49 -5.62 -2.50 6.34
N ILE A 50 -4.45 -3.06 6.62
CA ILE A 50 -3.65 -2.75 7.81
C ILE A 50 -2.57 -1.76 7.42
N ALA A 51 -2.48 -0.64 8.13
CA ALA A 51 -1.57 0.44 7.77
C ALA A 51 -0.66 0.90 8.93
N ASP A 52 0.42 1.56 8.54
CA ASP A 52 1.43 2.14 9.40
C ASP A 52 0.89 3.35 10.18
N LEU A 53 1.57 3.73 11.27
CA LEU A 53 1.22 4.92 12.06
C LEU A 53 1.31 6.24 11.28
N GLY A 54 2.01 6.26 10.14
CA GLY A 54 2.06 7.41 9.24
C GLY A 54 0.71 7.71 8.54
N PHE A 55 -0.21 6.75 8.55
CA PHE A 55 -1.56 6.89 7.97
C PHE A 55 -2.63 7.22 9.00
N VAL A 56 -2.27 7.48 10.27
CA VAL A 56 -3.25 7.91 11.29
C VAL A 56 -4.04 9.11 10.76
N GLY A 57 -5.37 9.02 10.81
CA GLY A 57 -6.28 10.03 10.28
C GLY A 57 -6.61 9.90 8.80
N LEU A 58 -6.31 8.75 8.16
CA LEU A 58 -6.67 8.50 6.77
C LEU A 58 -8.16 8.11 6.59
N ASP A 59 -8.76 7.42 7.56
CA ASP A 59 -10.11 6.86 7.48
C ASP A 59 -11.09 7.46 8.53
N ASP A 60 -10.77 8.64 9.07
CA ASP A 60 -11.58 9.30 10.11
C ASP A 60 -12.89 9.93 9.56
N SER A 61 -13.17 9.81 8.26
CA SER A 61 -14.25 10.53 7.60
C SER A 61 -15.66 10.04 7.97
N ASN A 62 -15.79 8.80 8.43
CA ASN A 62 -17.07 8.26 8.89
C ASN A 62 -16.86 7.29 10.07
N PRO A 63 -16.98 7.76 11.32
CA PRO A 63 -16.75 6.93 12.51
C PRO A 63 -17.83 5.86 12.74
N GLU A 64 -18.99 5.95 12.09
CA GLU A 64 -20.07 4.96 12.17
C GLU A 64 -19.90 3.79 11.19
N ALA A 65 -19.02 3.93 10.19
CA ALA A 65 -18.77 2.87 9.23
C ALA A 65 -17.59 1.99 9.67
N ASP A 66 -17.64 0.70 9.35
CA ASP A 66 -16.50 -0.22 9.57
C ASP A 66 -15.21 0.36 9.00
N PRO A 67 -14.08 0.36 9.74
CA PRO A 67 -12.86 0.98 9.26
C PRO A 67 -12.30 0.21 8.06
N ALA A 68 -12.14 0.90 6.92
CA ALA A 68 -11.42 0.40 5.77
C ALA A 68 -9.91 0.32 6.05
N VAL A 69 -9.40 1.10 7.02
CA VAL A 69 -7.99 1.13 7.40
C VAL A 69 -7.83 0.89 8.90
N ILE A 70 -7.20 -0.23 9.26
CA ILE A 70 -6.84 -0.56 10.63
C ILE A 70 -5.42 -0.07 10.92
N ILE A 71 -5.27 0.79 11.93
CA ILE A 71 -4.00 1.43 12.29
C ILE A 71 -3.67 1.13 13.75
N GLY A 72 -2.38 1.03 14.06
CA GLY A 72 -1.91 0.88 15.43
C GLY A 72 -2.23 2.10 16.31
N TYR A 73 -2.23 1.86 17.62
CA TYR A 73 -2.44 2.92 18.60
C TYR A 73 -1.19 3.78 18.75
N LYS A 74 -1.35 5.11 18.69
CA LYS A 74 -0.28 6.08 18.92
C LYS A 74 -0.33 6.59 20.37
N ALA A 75 0.81 6.57 21.06
CA ALA A 75 0.93 7.22 22.35
C ALA A 75 0.84 8.75 22.18
N ALA A 76 0.20 9.44 23.13
CA ALA A 76 0.16 10.89 23.17
C ALA A 76 0.89 11.40 24.42
N ARG A 77 1.25 12.69 24.41
CA ARG A 77 1.84 13.35 25.59
C ARG A 77 0.87 13.20 26.76
N ASN A 78 1.35 12.64 27.87
CA ASN A 78 0.56 12.31 29.08
C ASN A 78 -0.50 11.21 28.92
N ARG A 79 -0.52 10.48 27.81
CA ARG A 79 -1.42 9.33 27.61
C ARG A 79 -0.63 8.12 27.10
N PRO A 80 -0.01 7.34 28.01
CA PRO A 80 0.70 6.13 27.64
C PRO A 80 -0.25 5.05 27.14
N LEU A 81 0.25 4.16 26.29
CA LEU A 81 -0.54 3.04 25.76
C LEU A 81 -0.88 2.04 26.86
N ALA A 82 -2.15 1.63 26.92
CA ALA A 82 -2.60 0.54 27.76
C ALA A 82 -1.95 -0.80 27.32
N ARG A 83 -1.89 -1.78 28.23
CA ARG A 83 -1.32 -3.11 27.94
C ARG A 83 -1.97 -3.77 26.71
N GLY A 84 -3.30 -3.68 26.60
CA GLY A 84 -4.04 -4.20 25.44
C GLY A 84 -3.61 -3.54 24.12
N GLN A 85 -3.48 -2.21 24.10
CA GLN A 85 -3.04 -1.46 22.92
C GLN A 85 -1.61 -1.82 22.50
N LYS A 86 -0.71 -2.06 23.47
CA LYS A 86 0.64 -2.54 23.18
C LYS A 86 0.64 -3.93 22.54
N LEU A 87 -0.23 -4.83 23.01
CA LEU A 87 -0.39 -6.16 22.41
C LEU A 87 -0.95 -6.07 20.98
N SER A 88 -1.97 -5.25 20.75
CA SER A 88 -2.50 -5.00 19.40
C SER A 88 -1.41 -4.46 18.48
N ASN A 89 -0.61 -3.48 18.93
CA ASN A 89 0.51 -2.96 18.15
C ASN A 89 1.57 -4.02 17.84
N LYS A 90 1.82 -4.96 18.76
CA LYS A 90 2.74 -6.08 18.52
C LYS A 90 2.24 -7.02 17.42
N VAL A 91 0.94 -7.35 17.44
CA VAL A 91 0.31 -8.17 16.40
C VAL A 91 0.36 -7.44 15.04
N LEU A 92 -0.02 -6.15 15.02
CA LEU A 92 0.05 -5.34 13.81
C LEU A 92 1.48 -5.26 13.24
N ALA A 93 2.49 -5.07 14.10
CA ALA A 93 3.89 -5.08 13.67
C ALA A 93 4.32 -6.43 13.08
N ALA A 94 3.86 -7.54 13.66
CA ALA A 94 4.17 -8.88 13.14
C ALA A 94 3.56 -9.12 11.74
N VAL A 95 2.33 -8.64 11.51
CA VAL A 95 1.66 -8.71 10.20
C VAL A 95 2.35 -7.82 9.16
N ARG A 96 2.92 -6.68 9.57
CA ARG A 96 3.63 -5.74 8.68
C ARG A 96 5.04 -6.18 8.32
N ALA A 97 5.74 -6.91 9.19
CA ALA A 97 7.13 -7.29 8.97
C ALA A 97 7.42 -7.99 7.62
N PRO A 98 6.57 -8.92 7.10
CA PRO A 98 6.75 -9.47 5.75
C PRO A 98 6.66 -8.43 4.63
N VAL A 99 5.75 -7.45 4.75
CA VAL A 99 5.55 -6.40 3.75
C VAL A 99 6.78 -5.49 3.71
N GLU A 100 7.29 -5.08 4.87
CA GLU A 100 8.50 -4.28 4.98
C GLU A 100 9.73 -5.00 4.39
N HIS A 101 9.81 -6.32 4.61
CA HIS A 101 10.86 -7.15 4.02
C HIS A 101 10.78 -7.20 2.50
N GLY A 102 9.58 -7.42 1.94
CA GLY A 102 9.37 -7.37 0.49
C GLY A 102 9.74 -6.01 -0.11
N PHE A 103 9.32 -4.91 0.53
CA PHE A 103 9.72 -3.57 0.09
C PHE A 103 11.23 -3.32 0.20
N ALA A 104 11.92 -3.87 1.21
CA ALA A 104 13.37 -3.80 1.32
C ALA A 104 14.04 -4.53 0.14
N HIS A 105 13.57 -5.72 -0.24
CA HIS A 105 14.07 -6.44 -1.41
C HIS A 105 13.84 -5.67 -2.72
N LEU A 106 12.64 -5.11 -2.90
CA LEU A 106 12.31 -4.30 -4.08
C LEU A 106 13.23 -3.08 -4.21
N LYS A 107 13.58 -2.44 -3.08
CA LYS A 107 14.55 -1.33 -3.04
C LYS A 107 15.97 -1.81 -3.34
N ASN A 108 16.41 -2.92 -2.75
CA ASN A 108 17.73 -3.51 -2.96
C ASN A 108 17.97 -3.87 -4.44
N TRP A 109 16.98 -4.47 -5.11
CA TRP A 109 17.06 -4.81 -6.54
C TRP A 109 16.90 -3.61 -7.47
N ARG A 110 16.60 -2.42 -6.92
CA ARG A 110 16.30 -1.18 -7.68
C ARG A 110 15.18 -1.37 -8.72
N VAL A 111 14.28 -2.33 -8.50
CA VAL A 111 13.19 -2.65 -9.44
C VAL A 111 12.28 -1.44 -9.62
N LEU A 112 11.97 -0.76 -8.52
CA LEU A 112 11.12 0.45 -8.54
C LEU A 112 11.82 1.61 -9.25
N GLY A 113 13.15 1.69 -9.21
CA GLY A 113 13.92 2.68 -9.97
C GLY A 113 13.79 2.47 -11.48
N LYS A 114 13.75 1.23 -11.95
CA LYS A 114 13.57 0.92 -13.37
C LYS A 114 12.14 1.14 -13.85
N VAL A 115 11.14 0.75 -13.05
CA VAL A 115 9.71 0.88 -13.40
C VAL A 115 9.21 2.34 -13.30
N ARG A 116 9.79 3.16 -12.41
CA ARG A 116 9.29 4.51 -12.09
C ARG A 116 10.08 5.65 -12.75
N THR A 117 11.28 5.38 -13.29
CA THR A 117 12.17 6.42 -13.87
C THR A 117 12.17 6.44 -15.40
N ASP A 118 11.34 5.64 -16.08
CA ASP A 118 11.12 5.85 -17.51
C ASP A 118 10.31 7.13 -17.73
N ARG A 119 11.03 8.24 -17.95
CA ARG A 119 10.48 9.55 -18.31
C ARG A 119 9.98 9.62 -19.75
N ARG A 120 10.03 8.54 -20.53
CA ARG A 120 9.42 8.52 -21.87
C ARG A 120 7.99 8.03 -21.76
N GLY A 121 7.08 8.97 -21.53
CA GLY A 121 5.63 8.77 -21.50
C GLY A 121 5.05 8.31 -22.83
N ARG A 122 5.23 7.02 -23.17
CA ARG A 122 4.45 6.36 -24.21
C ARG A 122 3.88 5.06 -23.62
N PRO A 123 2.57 4.96 -23.37
CA PRO A 123 1.98 3.69 -22.99
C PRO A 123 2.16 2.68 -24.14
N PRO A 124 2.46 1.41 -23.85
CA PRO A 124 2.76 0.39 -24.88
C PRO A 124 1.54 -0.01 -25.74
N TRP A 125 0.35 0.50 -25.44
CA TRP A 125 -0.90 0.12 -26.12
C TRP A 125 -1.40 1.13 -27.15
N SER A 126 -0.69 2.24 -27.38
CA SER A 126 -1.01 3.15 -28.50
C SER A 126 -0.39 2.63 -29.81
N GLY A 127 -0.95 1.54 -30.31
CA GLY A 127 -0.94 1.25 -31.74
C GLY A 127 -1.89 2.22 -32.47
N PRO A 128 -1.65 2.56 -33.74
CA PRO A 128 -2.58 3.38 -34.50
C PRO A 128 -3.93 2.66 -34.58
N CYS A 129 -4.95 3.31 -34.03
CA CYS A 129 -6.35 2.96 -34.26
C CYS A 129 -6.61 3.15 -35.77
N SER A 130 -6.57 2.06 -36.53
CA SER A 130 -6.96 2.05 -37.94
C SER A 130 -8.48 2.21 -38.02
N SER A 131 -8.94 3.46 -38.09
CA SER A 131 -10.31 3.79 -38.46
C SER A 131 -10.58 3.32 -39.89
N SER A 132 -11.33 2.22 -40.00
CA SER A 132 -11.93 1.75 -41.23
C SER A 132 -13.25 2.49 -41.50
N ARG A 133 -13.25 3.37 -42.51
CA ARG A 133 -14.38 3.83 -43.37
C ARG A 133 -13.99 5.14 -44.07
N THR A 134 -14.23 5.41 -45.35
CA THR A 134 -15.21 4.91 -46.34
C THR A 134 -14.65 5.14 -47.74
N ALA A 135 -14.81 4.16 -48.64
CA ALA A 135 -14.67 4.37 -50.08
C ALA A 135 -15.75 5.34 -50.58
N LYS A 136 -15.34 6.36 -51.34
CA LYS A 136 -16.24 7.26 -52.05
C LYS A 136 -16.29 6.76 -53.50
N SER A 137 -17.44 6.22 -53.91
CA SER A 137 -17.71 5.95 -55.32
C SER A 137 -18.00 7.26 -56.05
N ARG A 138 -17.35 7.44 -57.19
CA ARG A 138 -17.86 8.16 -58.35
C ARG A 138 -17.14 7.65 -59.59
#